data_AF-A0A812VC87-F1
#
_entry.id   AF-A0A812VC87-F1
#
_cell.length_a   1.000
_cell.length_b   1.000
_cell.length_c   1.000
_cell.angle_alpha   90.00
_cell.angle_beta   90.00
_cell.angle_gamma   90.00
#
_symmetry.space_group_name_H-M   'P 1'
#
loop_
_entity.id
_entity.type
_entity.pdbx_description
1 polymer ?
#
loop_
_entity_poly.entity_id
_entity_poly.type
_entity_poly.pdbx_seq_one_letter_code
_entity_poly.pdbx_strand_id
1 'polypeptide(L)'
;MLRITQLSGEELATIPLAEVDNVRSLKLRLHQQHGLPTRFRQKLVHEGRTLDDDEKLDTAMDLTVLVLAFIEAPVRPPRIGLNGDPIVNMYPKEILTDASVNGDVEEVEELLALPLDPDVVGVIGPALMRASEYGRIQTVEKLLEADPQLDLRGGRDGWTALTHAAHRERVEICRLLLQARAQVDFPRADGSTALMLAAQRGYLEVAKVLLEHNAQTELRDSKGRTALEIANEHRYVDMEKLLLEAVKREEAAAVAKRSV
;
A
#
# COMPACT_ATOMS: atom_id res chain seq x y z
N MET A 1 15.32 -19.49 22.24
CA MET A 1 15.79 -18.88 20.98
C MET A 1 15.15 -19.64 19.84
N LEU A 2 14.83 -18.95 18.75
CA LEU A 2 14.38 -19.54 17.51
C LEU A 2 15.56 -19.57 16.56
N ARG A 3 15.89 -20.75 16.02
CA ARG A 3 16.94 -20.88 15.03
C ARG A 3 16.29 -21.04 13.66
N ILE A 4 16.58 -20.13 12.74
CA ILE A 4 15.98 -20.12 11.40
C ILE A 4 17.01 -20.57 10.39
N THR A 5 16.71 -21.63 9.65
CA THR A 5 17.54 -22.17 8.57
C THR A 5 16.83 -22.10 7.23
N GLN A 6 17.58 -22.00 6.15
CA GLN A 6 17.07 -22.20 4.80
C GLN A 6 16.90 -23.70 4.49
N LEU A 7 16.21 -24.02 3.40
CA LEU A 7 16.08 -25.40 2.92
C LEU A 7 17.44 -26.05 2.59
N SER A 8 18.46 -25.24 2.28
CA SER A 8 19.84 -25.70 2.09
C SER A 8 20.51 -26.21 3.37
N GLY A 9 19.92 -25.94 4.55
CA GLY A 9 20.51 -26.20 5.86
C GLY A 9 21.40 -25.06 6.38
N GLU A 10 21.58 -23.98 5.60
CA GLU A 10 22.30 -22.79 6.04
C GLU A 10 21.51 -22.03 7.11
N GLU A 11 22.20 -21.59 8.17
CA GLU A 11 21.60 -20.77 9.21
C GLU A 11 21.41 -19.33 8.72
N LEU A 12 20.16 -18.88 8.70
CA LEU A 12 19.80 -17.53 8.27
C LEU A 12 19.84 -16.53 9.43
N ALA A 13 19.29 -16.93 10.58
CA ALA A 13 19.15 -16.07 11.74
C ALA A 13 18.92 -16.87 13.02
N THR A 14 19.31 -16.30 14.16
CA THR A 14 18.88 -16.76 15.48
C THR A 14 18.18 -15.60 16.19
N ILE A 15 16.91 -15.79 16.54
CA ILE A 15 16.02 -14.73 17.04
C ILE A 15 15.55 -15.06 18.48
N PRO A 16 15.68 -14.14 19.44
CA PRO A 16 15.14 -14.34 20.78
C PRO A 16 13.61 -14.41 20.80
N LEU A 17 13.05 -15.28 21.66
CA LEU A 17 11.61 -15.45 21.82
C LEU A 17 10.91 -14.17 22.33
N ALA A 18 11.65 -13.29 23.02
CA ALA A 18 11.11 -12.02 23.49
C ALA A 18 10.90 -10.98 22.38
N GLU A 19 11.41 -11.23 21.17
CA GLU A 19 11.37 -10.27 20.07
C GLU A 19 10.27 -10.55 19.03
N VAL A 20 9.59 -11.70 19.13
CA VAL A 20 8.52 -12.12 18.22
C VAL A 20 7.46 -12.89 19.00
N ASP A 21 6.18 -12.59 18.75
CA ASP A 21 5.06 -13.21 19.48
C ASP A 21 4.55 -14.47 18.78
N ASN A 22 4.45 -14.40 17.45
CA ASN A 22 3.88 -15.44 16.60
C ASN A 22 4.60 -15.52 15.24
N VAL A 23 4.22 -16.53 14.46
CA VAL A 23 4.74 -16.79 13.11
C VAL A 23 4.62 -15.56 12.19
N ARG A 24 3.51 -14.82 12.23
CA ARG A 24 3.33 -13.60 11.44
C ARG A 24 4.39 -12.55 11.76
N SER A 25 4.59 -12.24 13.04
CA SER A 25 5.58 -11.25 13.49
C SER A 25 7.00 -11.65 13.11
N LEU A 26 7.31 -12.96 13.17
CA LEU A 26 8.59 -13.50 12.72
C LEU A 26 8.79 -13.35 11.21
N LYS A 27 7.79 -13.69 10.39
CA LYS A 27 7.87 -13.53 8.92
C LYS A 27 8.06 -12.07 8.51
N LEU A 28 7.34 -11.14 9.14
CA LEU A 28 7.49 -9.70 8.89
C LEU A 28 8.90 -9.23 9.25
N ARG A 29 9.46 -9.69 10.37
CA ARG A 29 10.82 -9.37 10.77
C ARG A 29 11.87 -9.95 9.81
N LEU A 30 11.69 -11.19 9.40
CA LEU A 30 12.57 -11.86 8.43
C LEU A 30 12.61 -11.10 7.09
N HIS A 31 11.47 -10.59 6.65
CA HIS A 31 11.40 -9.70 5.48
C HIS A 31 12.18 -8.40 5.71
N GLN A 32 11.90 -7.70 6.81
CA GLN A 32 12.48 -6.38 7.10
C GLN A 32 13.99 -6.41 7.38
N GLN A 33 14.50 -7.42 8.09
CA GLN A 33 15.88 -7.46 8.57
C GLN A 33 16.81 -8.37 7.75
N HIS A 34 16.25 -9.38 7.08
CA HIS A 34 17.03 -10.38 6.35
C HIS A 34 16.72 -10.41 4.85
N GLY A 35 15.87 -9.49 4.35
CA GLY A 35 15.59 -9.34 2.92
C GLY A 35 14.84 -10.53 2.30
N LEU A 36 14.20 -11.36 3.13
CA LEU A 36 13.33 -12.42 2.62
C LEU A 36 12.09 -11.81 1.94
N PRO A 37 11.45 -12.52 1.00
CA PRO A 37 10.18 -12.08 0.43
C PRO A 37 9.09 -11.90 1.49
N THR A 38 7.99 -11.26 1.12
CA THR A 38 6.91 -10.87 2.02
C THR A 38 6.32 -12.04 2.81
N ARG A 39 5.59 -11.78 3.90
CA ARG A 39 5.08 -12.84 4.79
C ARG A 39 4.28 -13.92 4.05
N PHE A 40 3.55 -13.50 3.03
CA PHE A 40 2.71 -14.34 2.18
C PHE A 40 3.52 -15.29 1.28
N ARG A 41 4.78 -14.95 1.01
CA ARG A 41 5.73 -15.78 0.27
C ARG A 41 6.65 -16.59 1.17
N GLN A 42 6.41 -16.59 2.47
CA GLN A 42 7.17 -17.37 3.44
C GLN A 42 6.29 -18.49 4.04
N LYS A 43 6.81 -19.71 4.10
CA LYS A 43 6.28 -20.79 4.94
C LYS A 43 7.34 -21.19 5.96
N LEU A 44 6.97 -21.20 7.23
CA LEU A 44 7.82 -21.69 8.31
C LEU A 44 7.44 -23.12 8.62
N VAL A 45 8.45 -23.99 8.71
CA VAL A 45 8.28 -25.42 8.94
C VAL A 45 9.04 -25.81 10.20
N HIS A 46 8.36 -26.51 11.10
CA HIS A 46 8.95 -27.14 12.28
C HIS A 46 8.65 -28.64 12.21
N GLU A 47 9.69 -29.49 12.29
CA GLU A 47 9.54 -30.96 12.28
C GLU A 47 8.66 -31.50 11.12
N GLY A 48 8.74 -30.88 9.95
CA GLY A 48 7.97 -31.27 8.75
C GLY A 48 6.52 -30.74 8.71
N ARG A 49 6.07 -30.00 9.72
CA ARG A 49 4.76 -29.34 9.76
C ARG A 49 4.90 -27.85 9.42
N THR A 50 4.06 -27.34 8.53
CA THR A 50 3.95 -25.89 8.29
C THR A 50 3.19 -25.21 9.42
N LEU A 51 3.70 -24.08 9.89
CA LEU A 51 3.08 -23.28 10.94
C LEU A 51 2.18 -22.19 10.34
N ASP A 52 1.04 -21.95 10.98
CA ASP A 52 0.09 -20.91 10.61
C ASP A 52 0.50 -19.55 11.20
N ASP A 53 0.09 -18.45 10.58
CA ASP A 53 0.54 -17.09 10.95
C ASP A 53 0.21 -16.70 12.40
N ASP A 54 -0.88 -17.24 12.96
CA ASP A 54 -1.33 -16.98 14.33
C ASP A 54 -0.68 -17.91 15.37
N GLU A 55 0.10 -18.91 14.95
CA GLU A 55 0.76 -19.85 15.85
C GLU A 55 1.80 -19.14 16.72
N LYS A 56 1.68 -19.30 18.04
CA LYS A 56 2.55 -18.65 19.02
C LYS A 56 3.94 -19.28 19.02
N LEU A 57 4.95 -18.45 19.17
CA LEU A 57 6.36 -18.87 19.25
C LEU A 57 6.88 -18.66 20.68
N ASP A 58 6.40 -19.47 21.61
CA ASP A 58 6.73 -19.38 23.05
C ASP A 58 7.82 -20.37 23.50
N THR A 59 8.21 -21.29 22.63
CA THR A 59 9.20 -22.33 22.89
C THR A 59 10.36 -22.26 21.91
N ALA A 60 11.54 -22.67 22.38
CA ALA A 60 12.72 -22.73 21.53
C ALA A 60 12.57 -23.85 20.50
N MET A 61 12.76 -23.54 19.22
CA MET A 61 12.57 -24.48 18.12
C MET A 61 13.46 -24.13 16.93
N ASP A 62 13.79 -25.15 16.16
CA ASP A 62 14.45 -25.01 14.86
C ASP A 62 13.37 -24.89 13.78
N LEU A 63 13.45 -23.82 13.00
CA LEU A 63 12.50 -23.47 11.95
C LEU A 63 13.22 -23.47 10.60
N THR A 64 12.64 -24.16 9.63
CA THR A 64 13.06 -24.03 8.23
C THR A 64 12.15 -23.02 7.54
N VAL A 65 12.73 -21.99 6.92
CA VAL A 65 12.00 -21.05 6.06
C VAL A 65 12.00 -21.53 4.62
N LEU A 66 10.82 -21.63 4.04
CA LEU A 66 10.59 -21.90 2.63
C LEU A 66 10.13 -20.61 1.95
N VAL A 67 10.84 -20.23 0.89
CA VAL A 67 10.49 -19.09 0.04
C VAL A 67 9.68 -19.59 -1.14
N LEU A 68 8.48 -19.05 -1.30
CA LEU A 68 7.56 -19.41 -2.38
C LEU A 68 7.79 -18.51 -3.59
N ALA A 69 7.84 -19.12 -4.77
CA ALA A 69 7.71 -18.41 -6.04
C ALA A 69 6.26 -17.94 -6.23
N PHE A 70 6.08 -16.88 -7.02
CA PHE A 70 4.73 -16.50 -7.43
C PHE A 70 4.11 -17.61 -8.29
N ILE A 71 2.84 -17.92 -8.06
CA ILE A 71 2.10 -18.87 -8.90
C ILE A 71 1.37 -18.15 -10.04
N GLU A 72 1.28 -18.80 -11.20
CA GLU A 72 0.22 -18.47 -12.16
C GLU A 72 -1.11 -18.85 -11.52
N ALA A 73 -1.98 -17.87 -11.37
CA ALA A 73 -3.05 -17.94 -10.40
C ALA A 73 -4.17 -18.96 -10.80
N PRO A 74 -4.79 -19.65 -9.83
CA PRO A 74 -5.76 -20.72 -10.11
C PRO A 74 -7.11 -20.20 -10.62
N VAL A 75 -7.67 -20.84 -11.66
CA VAL A 75 -8.98 -20.51 -12.25
C VAL A 75 -10.12 -20.98 -11.31
N ARG A 76 -11.01 -20.08 -10.86
CA ARG A 76 -12.24 -20.46 -10.13
C ARG A 76 -13.42 -20.69 -11.09
N PRO A 77 -14.42 -21.53 -10.72
CA PRO A 77 -15.68 -21.63 -11.45
C PRO A 77 -16.49 -20.31 -11.36
N PRO A 78 -17.42 -20.06 -12.29
CA PRO A 78 -18.18 -18.80 -12.38
C PRO A 78 -18.93 -18.45 -11.09
N ARG A 79 -18.88 -17.18 -10.65
CA ARG A 79 -19.83 -16.61 -9.68
C ARG A 79 -21.01 -15.98 -10.45
N ILE A 80 -22.19 -15.95 -9.82
CA ILE A 80 -23.34 -15.21 -10.33
C ILE A 80 -23.17 -13.74 -9.91
N GLY A 81 -23.13 -12.83 -10.88
CA GLY A 81 -23.01 -11.40 -10.62
C GLY A 81 -24.26 -10.81 -9.96
N LEU A 82 -24.18 -9.57 -9.49
CA LEU A 82 -25.27 -8.86 -8.82
C LEU A 82 -26.59 -8.80 -9.63
N ASN A 83 -26.51 -8.98 -10.95
CA ASN A 83 -27.64 -8.97 -11.88
C ASN A 83 -28.16 -10.38 -12.25
N GLY A 84 -27.63 -11.46 -11.65
CA GLY A 84 -28.04 -12.83 -11.97
C GLY A 84 -27.29 -13.46 -13.15
N ASP A 85 -26.40 -12.72 -13.83
CA ASP A 85 -25.62 -13.25 -14.94
C ASP A 85 -24.34 -13.98 -14.47
N PRO A 86 -23.97 -15.12 -15.07
CA PRO A 86 -22.71 -15.80 -14.77
C PRO A 86 -21.52 -14.94 -15.22
N ILE A 87 -20.63 -14.62 -14.29
CA ILE A 87 -19.35 -13.99 -14.60
C ILE A 87 -18.43 -15.07 -15.17
N VAL A 88 -18.34 -15.13 -16.50
CA VAL A 88 -17.49 -16.08 -17.23
C VAL A 88 -16.01 -15.71 -17.08
N ASN A 89 -15.20 -16.66 -16.60
CA ASN A 89 -13.74 -16.64 -16.54
C ASN A 89 -13.14 -15.33 -16.00
N MET A 90 -13.28 -15.10 -14.69
CA MET A 90 -12.58 -14.03 -14.00
C MET A 90 -11.17 -14.50 -13.64
N TYR A 91 -10.15 -13.85 -14.19
CA TYR A 91 -8.75 -14.15 -13.86
C TYR A 91 -8.49 -13.76 -12.39
N PRO A 92 -7.63 -14.44 -11.62
CA PRO A 92 -7.46 -14.14 -10.19
C PRO A 92 -7.02 -12.71 -9.85
N LYS A 93 -6.38 -12.03 -10.81
CA LYS A 93 -6.11 -10.59 -10.75
C LYS A 93 -7.36 -9.72 -10.66
N GLU A 94 -8.43 -10.12 -11.34
CA GLU A 94 -9.75 -9.49 -11.26
C GLU A 94 -10.42 -9.84 -9.93
N ILE A 95 -10.19 -11.04 -9.39
CA ILE A 95 -10.75 -11.48 -8.09
C ILE A 95 -10.15 -10.69 -6.93
N LEU A 96 -8.82 -10.57 -6.83
CA LEU A 96 -8.18 -9.80 -5.76
C LEU A 96 -8.61 -8.33 -5.84
N THR A 97 -8.71 -7.80 -7.06
CA THR A 97 -9.20 -6.44 -7.31
C THR A 97 -10.66 -6.26 -6.87
N ASP A 98 -11.55 -7.20 -7.19
CA ASP A 98 -12.96 -7.14 -6.83
C ASP A 98 -13.20 -7.32 -5.33
N ALA A 99 -12.52 -8.29 -4.70
CA ALA A 99 -12.51 -8.45 -3.25
C ALA A 99 -12.04 -7.15 -2.58
N SER A 100 -11.03 -6.48 -3.18
CA SER A 100 -10.53 -5.20 -2.71
C SER A 100 -11.49 -4.02 -2.92
N VAL A 101 -12.30 -4.02 -3.97
CA VAL A 101 -13.38 -3.04 -4.17
C VAL A 101 -14.49 -3.24 -3.14
N ASN A 102 -14.85 -4.50 -2.87
CA ASN A 102 -15.91 -4.85 -1.92
C ASN A 102 -15.48 -4.67 -0.47
N GLY A 103 -14.17 -4.72 -0.19
CA GLY A 103 -13.64 -4.70 1.17
C GLY A 103 -13.76 -6.06 1.87
N ASP A 104 -13.75 -7.15 1.09
CA ASP A 104 -13.77 -8.52 1.62
C ASP A 104 -12.36 -8.87 2.13
N VAL A 105 -12.12 -8.56 3.41
CA VAL A 105 -10.80 -8.70 4.04
C VAL A 105 -10.37 -10.16 4.12
N GLU A 106 -11.32 -11.06 4.38
CA GLU A 106 -11.06 -12.50 4.47
C GLU A 106 -10.67 -13.05 3.09
N GLU A 107 -11.44 -12.73 2.04
CA GLU A 107 -11.11 -13.17 0.68
C GLU A 107 -9.77 -12.58 0.20
N VAL A 108 -9.48 -11.32 0.53
CA VAL A 108 -8.16 -10.72 0.23
C VAL A 108 -7.03 -11.46 0.94
N GLU A 109 -7.18 -11.79 2.22
CA GLU A 109 -6.16 -12.50 2.98
C GLU A 109 -5.95 -13.93 2.49
N GLU A 110 -7.03 -14.65 2.17
CA GLU A 110 -6.94 -15.98 1.54
C GLU A 110 -6.21 -15.94 0.19
N LEU A 111 -6.53 -14.94 -0.64
CA LEU A 111 -5.89 -14.76 -1.94
C LEU A 111 -4.41 -14.38 -1.80
N LEU A 112 -4.05 -13.51 -0.87
CA LEU A 112 -2.65 -13.19 -0.59
C LEU A 112 -1.90 -14.36 0.05
N ALA A 113 -2.59 -15.27 0.76
CA ALA A 113 -1.96 -16.49 1.28
C ALA A 113 -1.60 -17.50 0.18
N LEU A 114 -2.24 -17.41 -0.99
CA LEU A 114 -1.66 -17.94 -2.22
C LEU A 114 -0.51 -16.99 -2.60
N PRO A 115 0.70 -17.48 -2.98
CA PRO A 115 1.80 -16.60 -3.37
C PRO A 115 1.47 -15.92 -4.72
N LEU A 116 0.53 -15.00 -4.71
CA LEU A 116 0.11 -14.14 -5.80
C LEU A 116 0.93 -12.87 -5.77
N ASP A 117 1.20 -12.34 -6.95
CA ASP A 117 1.78 -11.02 -7.08
C ASP A 117 0.71 -9.97 -6.67
N PRO A 118 0.95 -9.16 -5.62
CA PRO A 118 -0.01 -8.14 -5.17
C PRO A 118 -0.12 -6.96 -6.16
N ASP A 119 0.85 -6.81 -7.06
CA ASP A 119 0.94 -5.72 -8.02
C ASP A 119 0.25 -6.05 -9.35
N VAL A 120 -0.41 -7.21 -9.47
CA VAL A 120 -1.02 -7.61 -10.73
C VAL A 120 -2.05 -6.57 -11.16
N VAL A 121 -1.75 -5.95 -12.31
CA VAL A 121 -2.53 -4.84 -12.85
C VAL A 121 -3.81 -5.37 -13.49
N GLY A 122 -4.97 -5.04 -12.89
CA GLY A 122 -6.28 -5.14 -13.54
C GLY A 122 -6.47 -4.04 -14.60
N VAL A 123 -7.64 -3.96 -15.22
CA VAL A 123 -7.93 -2.96 -16.29
C VAL A 123 -7.73 -1.51 -15.83
N ILE A 124 -7.93 -1.22 -14.53
CA ILE A 124 -7.87 0.13 -13.96
C ILE A 124 -6.59 0.33 -13.11
N GLY A 125 -6.04 -0.73 -12.51
CA GLY A 125 -4.85 -0.69 -11.67
C GLY A 125 -4.75 -1.90 -10.73
N PRO A 126 -3.69 -2.02 -9.92
CA PRO A 126 -3.54 -3.02 -8.86
C PRO A 126 -4.64 -2.91 -7.79
N ALA A 127 -4.81 -3.99 -7.02
CA ALA A 127 -5.79 -4.09 -5.93
C ALA A 127 -5.68 -2.95 -4.91
N LEU A 128 -4.46 -2.52 -4.58
CA LEU A 128 -4.20 -1.42 -3.65
C LEU A 128 -4.85 -0.11 -4.11
N MET A 129 -4.83 0.21 -5.40
CA MET A 129 -5.46 1.42 -5.93
C MET A 129 -6.96 1.39 -5.74
N ARG A 130 -7.58 0.22 -5.92
CA ARG A 130 -9.03 0.05 -5.80
C ARG A 130 -9.46 0.07 -4.33
N ALA A 131 -8.79 -0.66 -3.45
CA ALA A 131 -9.01 -0.54 -2.01
C ALA A 131 -8.90 0.92 -1.54
N SER A 132 -7.90 1.64 -2.06
CA SER A 132 -7.67 3.06 -1.77
C SER A 132 -8.78 3.97 -2.28
N GLU A 133 -9.26 3.78 -3.51
CA GLU A 133 -10.37 4.57 -4.07
C GLU A 133 -11.67 4.39 -3.27
N TYR A 134 -12.00 3.14 -2.92
CA TYR A 134 -13.26 2.79 -2.26
C TYR A 134 -13.22 2.93 -0.73
N GLY A 135 -12.08 3.31 -0.13
CA GLY A 135 -12.01 3.58 1.30
C GLY A 135 -11.92 2.30 2.15
N ARG A 136 -11.38 1.20 1.61
CA ARG A 136 -11.30 -0.09 2.32
C ARG A 136 -10.04 -0.15 3.19
N ILE A 137 -10.09 0.48 4.36
CA ILE A 137 -8.93 0.64 5.27
C ILE A 137 -8.29 -0.71 5.61
N GLN A 138 -9.06 -1.66 6.15
CA GLN A 138 -8.54 -2.98 6.54
C GLN A 138 -7.94 -3.75 5.36
N THR A 139 -8.54 -3.62 4.18
CA THR A 139 -7.99 -4.21 2.96
C THR A 139 -6.66 -3.56 2.57
N VAL A 140 -6.54 -2.23 2.65
CA VAL A 140 -5.28 -1.52 2.41
C VAL A 140 -4.21 -2.01 3.37
N GLU A 141 -4.50 -2.16 4.67
CA GLU A 141 -3.55 -2.68 5.64
C GLU A 141 -3.05 -4.08 5.27
N LYS A 142 -3.96 -5.00 4.89
CA LYS A 142 -3.59 -6.35 4.43
C LYS A 142 -2.76 -6.34 3.16
N LEU A 143 -3.10 -5.49 2.19
CA LEU A 143 -2.34 -5.36 0.96
C LEU A 143 -0.94 -4.79 1.24
N LEU A 144 -0.79 -3.82 2.14
CA LEU A 144 0.52 -3.28 2.51
C LEU A 144 1.44 -4.31 3.18
N GLU A 145 0.90 -5.30 3.90
CA GLU A 145 1.70 -6.43 4.41
C GLU A 145 2.24 -7.36 3.31
N ALA A 146 1.68 -7.27 2.10
CA ALA A 146 2.19 -7.94 0.91
C ALA A 146 3.27 -7.11 0.19
N ASP A 147 3.73 -5.99 0.76
CA ASP A 147 4.77 -5.09 0.23
C ASP A 147 4.61 -4.76 -1.27
N PRO A 148 3.46 -4.19 -1.67
CA PRO A 148 3.19 -3.87 -3.07
C PRO A 148 3.97 -2.63 -3.52
N GLN A 149 4.14 -2.47 -4.82
CA GLN A 149 4.65 -1.22 -5.40
C GLN A 149 3.60 -0.10 -5.26
N LEU A 150 3.89 0.87 -4.39
CA LEU A 150 2.96 1.93 -3.99
C LEU A 150 2.71 2.99 -5.08
N ASP A 151 3.71 3.22 -5.94
CA ASP A 151 3.72 4.31 -6.93
C ASP A 151 3.46 3.82 -8.36
N LEU A 152 2.84 2.64 -8.52
CA LEU A 152 2.40 2.17 -9.83
C LEU A 152 1.42 3.16 -10.46
N ARG A 153 1.42 3.23 -11.80
CA ARG A 153 0.46 4.04 -12.57
C ARG A 153 -0.62 3.13 -13.15
N GLY A 154 -1.87 3.38 -12.77
CA GLY A 154 -3.06 2.72 -13.28
C GLY A 154 -3.77 3.55 -14.35
N GLY A 155 -4.27 2.87 -15.38
CA GLY A 155 -5.06 3.48 -16.45
C GLY A 155 -4.30 4.51 -17.29
N ARG A 156 -5.03 5.18 -18.19
CA ARG A 156 -4.45 6.17 -19.13
C ARG A 156 -4.04 7.49 -18.46
N ASP A 157 -4.68 7.84 -17.35
CA ASP A 157 -4.40 9.08 -16.62
C ASP A 157 -3.26 8.91 -15.60
N GLY A 158 -2.74 7.68 -15.44
CA GLY A 158 -1.63 7.36 -14.55
C GLY A 158 -1.94 7.60 -13.08
N TRP A 159 -3.10 7.13 -12.61
CA TRP A 159 -3.49 7.21 -11.20
C TRP A 159 -2.61 6.32 -10.33
N THR A 160 -2.40 6.72 -9.09
CA THR A 160 -1.72 5.95 -8.03
C THR A 160 -2.69 5.67 -6.89
N ALA A 161 -2.33 4.79 -5.96
CA ALA A 161 -3.12 4.55 -4.76
C ALA A 161 -3.33 5.85 -3.95
N LEU A 162 -2.26 6.64 -3.77
CA LEU A 162 -2.30 7.89 -3.03
C LEU A 162 -3.16 8.96 -3.72
N THR A 163 -3.06 9.10 -5.05
CA THR A 163 -3.88 10.08 -5.78
C THR A 163 -5.36 9.69 -5.84
N HIS A 164 -5.68 8.38 -5.90
CA HIS A 164 -7.06 7.90 -5.71
C HIS A 164 -7.59 8.21 -4.31
N ALA A 165 -6.83 7.91 -3.26
CA ALA A 165 -7.20 8.18 -1.88
C ALA A 165 -7.45 9.69 -1.65
N ALA A 166 -6.53 10.54 -2.12
CA ALA A 166 -6.63 11.98 -1.98
C ALA A 166 -7.85 12.56 -2.72
N HIS A 167 -8.11 12.11 -3.95
CA HIS A 167 -9.25 12.56 -4.75
C HIS A 167 -10.61 12.08 -4.20
N ARG A 168 -10.63 11.10 -3.30
CA ARG A 168 -11.85 10.51 -2.70
C ARG A 168 -11.99 10.82 -1.20
N GLU A 169 -11.23 11.77 -0.67
CA GLU A 169 -11.25 12.17 0.75
C GLU A 169 -10.91 11.02 1.72
N ARG A 170 -10.07 10.07 1.31
CA ARG A 170 -9.68 8.92 2.16
C ARG A 170 -8.48 9.28 3.04
N VAL A 171 -8.72 10.13 4.03
CA VAL A 171 -7.68 10.70 4.92
C VAL A 171 -6.80 9.60 5.55
N GLU A 172 -7.42 8.58 6.15
CA GLU A 172 -6.68 7.52 6.83
C GLU A 172 -5.85 6.68 5.87
N ILE A 173 -6.39 6.40 4.67
CA ILE A 173 -5.63 5.68 3.64
C ILE A 173 -4.46 6.51 3.12
N CYS A 174 -4.61 7.83 2.99
CA CYS A 174 -3.47 8.70 2.66
C CYS A 174 -2.37 8.55 3.72
N ARG A 175 -2.74 8.54 5.00
CA ARG A 175 -1.79 8.35 6.12
C ARG A 175 -1.09 6.99 6.04
N LEU A 176 -1.85 5.90 5.88
CA LEU A 176 -1.30 4.54 5.75
C LEU A 176 -0.32 4.42 4.59
N LEU A 177 -0.68 4.92 3.40
CA LEU A 177 0.17 4.87 2.21
C LEU A 177 1.47 5.67 2.40
N LEU A 178 1.40 6.86 2.99
CA LEU A 178 2.58 7.69 3.26
C LEU A 178 3.48 7.08 4.35
N GLN A 179 2.91 6.47 5.38
CA GLN A 179 3.65 5.71 6.39
C GLN A 179 4.33 4.48 5.78
N ALA A 180 3.70 3.84 4.79
CA ALA A 180 4.30 2.78 3.97
C ALA A 180 5.34 3.31 2.96
N ARG A 181 5.62 4.62 2.95
CA ARG A 181 6.61 5.30 2.10
C ARG A 181 6.21 5.45 0.63
N ALA A 182 4.91 5.56 0.34
CA ALA A 182 4.46 6.04 -0.97
C ALA A 182 5.05 7.43 -1.23
N GLN A 183 5.45 7.70 -2.48
CA GLN A 183 6.01 8.99 -2.85
C GLN A 183 4.90 10.06 -2.85
N VAL A 184 4.99 10.98 -1.89
CA VAL A 184 3.97 12.02 -1.64
C VAL A 184 3.65 12.86 -2.88
N ASP A 185 4.67 13.16 -3.69
CA ASP A 185 4.59 14.03 -4.86
C ASP A 185 4.59 13.27 -6.19
N PHE A 186 4.41 11.94 -6.18
CA PHE A 186 4.41 11.16 -7.42
C PHE A 186 3.23 11.60 -8.31
N PRO A 187 3.49 12.21 -9.48
CA PRO A 187 2.46 12.91 -10.23
C PRO A 187 1.62 11.93 -11.02
N ARG A 188 0.41 12.31 -11.44
CA ARG A 188 -0.35 11.66 -12.53
C ARG A 188 0.27 11.93 -13.91
N ALA A 189 -0.32 11.38 -14.97
CA ALA A 189 0.11 11.63 -16.35
C ALA A 189 -0.01 13.11 -16.76
N ASP A 190 -0.95 13.85 -16.18
CA ASP A 190 -1.14 15.29 -16.38
C ASP A 190 -0.29 16.16 -15.42
N GLY A 191 0.66 15.57 -14.70
CA GLY A 191 1.48 16.28 -13.72
C GLY A 191 0.79 16.55 -12.38
N SER A 192 -0.51 16.24 -12.22
CA SER A 192 -1.22 16.53 -10.98
C SER A 192 -0.73 15.66 -9.83
N THR A 193 -0.38 16.25 -8.69
CA THR A 193 -0.02 15.54 -7.45
C THR A 193 -1.25 15.27 -6.58
N ALA A 194 -1.09 14.45 -5.53
CA ALA A 194 -2.16 14.22 -4.55
C ALA A 194 -2.63 15.53 -3.88
N LEU A 195 -1.70 16.46 -3.60
CA LEU A 195 -2.01 17.76 -2.99
C LEU A 195 -2.86 18.63 -3.92
N MET A 196 -2.57 18.64 -5.23
CA MET A 196 -3.38 19.35 -6.21
C MET A 196 -4.79 18.78 -6.33
N LEU A 197 -4.96 17.46 -6.28
CA LEU A 197 -6.28 16.82 -6.31
C LEU A 197 -7.08 17.13 -5.04
N ALA A 198 -6.43 17.14 -3.87
CA ALA A 198 -7.05 17.56 -2.62
C ALA A 198 -7.48 19.04 -2.66
N ALA A 199 -6.64 19.92 -3.19
CA ALA A 199 -6.95 21.33 -3.40
C ALA A 199 -8.12 21.55 -4.37
N GLN A 200 -8.16 20.80 -5.48
CA GLN A 200 -9.26 20.85 -6.45
C GLN A 200 -10.61 20.45 -5.83
N ARG A 201 -10.59 19.57 -4.83
CA ARG A 201 -11.80 19.08 -4.15
C ARG A 201 -12.12 19.81 -2.86
N GLY A 202 -11.22 20.66 -2.36
CA GLY A 202 -11.36 21.35 -1.08
C GLY A 202 -11.17 20.44 0.15
N TYR A 203 -10.52 19.28 0.00
CA TYR A 203 -10.34 18.30 1.08
C TYR A 203 -9.19 18.69 2.02
N LEU A 204 -9.50 19.54 3.00
CA LEU A 204 -8.53 20.16 3.90
C LEU A 204 -7.71 19.15 4.72
N GLU A 205 -8.35 18.13 5.28
CA GLU A 205 -7.66 17.14 6.11
C GLU A 205 -6.70 16.26 5.29
N VAL A 206 -7.05 15.93 4.04
CA VAL A 206 -6.13 15.26 3.12
C VAL A 206 -4.91 16.14 2.84
N ALA A 207 -5.12 17.42 2.54
CA ALA A 207 -4.02 18.35 2.29
C ALA A 207 -3.09 18.49 3.51
N LYS A 208 -3.64 18.57 4.73
CA LYS A 208 -2.82 18.55 5.96
C LYS A 208 -1.95 17.31 6.06
N VAL A 209 -2.53 16.12 5.87
CA VAL A 209 -1.77 14.85 5.92
C VAL A 209 -0.65 14.81 4.88
N LEU A 210 -0.89 15.30 3.66
CA LEU A 210 0.11 15.37 2.61
C LEU A 210 1.25 16.35 2.98
N LEU A 211 0.91 17.53 3.49
CA LEU A 211 1.88 18.55 3.93
C LEU A 211 2.70 18.08 5.15
N GLU A 212 2.08 17.35 6.09
CA GLU A 212 2.78 16.67 7.21
C GLU A 212 3.86 15.70 6.71
N HIS A 213 3.68 15.14 5.51
CA HIS A 213 4.63 14.24 4.85
C HIS A 213 5.48 14.95 3.77
N ASN A 214 5.61 16.28 3.87
CA ASN A 214 6.46 17.13 3.02
C ASN A 214 6.04 17.17 1.53
N ALA A 215 4.74 17.12 1.23
CA ALA A 215 4.25 17.42 -0.11
C ALA A 215 4.69 18.82 -0.55
N GLN A 216 5.29 18.94 -1.73
CA GLN A 216 5.78 20.21 -2.25
C GLN A 216 4.63 21.10 -2.75
N THR A 217 4.55 22.33 -2.24
CA THR A 217 3.47 23.27 -2.62
C THR A 217 3.65 23.90 -4.01
N GLU A 218 4.89 23.97 -4.51
CA GLU A 218 5.26 24.69 -5.74
C GLU A 218 5.31 23.83 -7.01
N LEU A 219 5.01 22.54 -6.91
CA LEU A 219 4.87 21.68 -8.10
C LEU A 219 3.75 22.20 -9.00
N ARG A 220 3.87 21.95 -10.30
CA ARG A 220 2.92 22.43 -11.32
C ARG A 220 2.37 21.29 -12.17
N ASP A 221 1.05 21.29 -12.38
CA ASP A 221 0.40 20.40 -13.33
C ASP A 221 0.74 20.79 -14.79
N SER A 222 0.25 20.01 -15.77
CA SER A 222 0.49 20.28 -17.19
C SER A 222 -0.12 21.58 -17.71
N LYS A 223 -0.99 22.24 -16.91
CA LYS A 223 -1.55 23.57 -17.19
C LYS A 223 -0.74 24.67 -16.51
N GLY A 224 0.35 24.32 -15.83
CA GLY A 224 1.21 25.24 -15.10
C GLY A 224 0.64 25.65 -13.75
N ARG A 225 -0.36 24.94 -13.19
CA ARG A 225 -1.02 25.32 -11.94
C ARG A 225 -0.44 24.63 -10.72
N THR A 226 -0.26 25.37 -9.64
CA THR A 226 0.06 24.87 -8.29
C THR A 226 -1.20 24.47 -7.53
N ALA A 227 -1.04 23.77 -6.39
CA ALA A 227 -2.17 23.48 -5.51
C ALA A 227 -2.87 24.75 -5.00
N LEU A 228 -2.12 25.82 -4.73
CA LEU A 228 -2.68 27.10 -4.27
C LEU A 228 -3.49 27.79 -5.37
N GLU A 229 -2.98 27.83 -6.59
CA GLU A 229 -3.70 28.38 -7.74
C GLU A 229 -5.01 27.61 -8.01
N ILE A 230 -4.99 26.28 -7.90
CA ILE A 230 -6.20 25.45 -8.00
C ILE A 230 -7.20 25.77 -6.89
N ALA A 231 -6.75 25.91 -5.63
CA ALA A 231 -7.64 26.25 -4.52
C ALA A 231 -8.31 27.63 -4.72
N ASN A 232 -7.55 28.60 -5.24
CA ASN A 232 -8.05 29.95 -5.57
C ASN A 232 -9.11 29.93 -6.68
N GLU A 233 -8.89 29.15 -7.75
CA GLU A 233 -9.86 28.98 -8.85
C GLU A 233 -11.22 28.47 -8.34
N HIS A 234 -11.19 27.59 -7.34
CA HIS A 234 -12.39 27.02 -6.71
C HIS A 234 -12.90 27.81 -5.49
N ARG A 235 -12.20 28.87 -5.07
CA ARG A 235 -12.53 29.77 -3.95
C ARG A 235 -12.59 29.06 -2.59
N TYR A 236 -11.70 28.11 -2.35
CA TYR A 236 -11.62 27.37 -1.08
C TYR A 236 -10.76 28.11 -0.04
N VAL A 237 -11.34 29.14 0.59
CA VAL A 237 -10.65 30.07 1.51
C VAL A 237 -9.76 29.39 2.57
N ASP A 238 -10.23 28.31 3.20
CA ASP A 238 -9.44 27.65 4.26
C ASP A 238 -8.30 26.78 3.69
N MET A 239 -8.48 26.23 2.49
CA MET A 239 -7.41 25.55 1.75
C MET A 239 -6.35 26.56 1.30
N GLU A 240 -6.77 27.73 0.81
CA GLU A 240 -5.87 28.82 0.42
C GLU A 240 -4.98 29.26 1.59
N LYS A 241 -5.58 29.46 2.77
CA LYS A 241 -4.82 29.79 4.00
C LYS A 241 -3.81 28.70 4.35
N LEU A 242 -4.24 27.44 4.36
CA LEU A 242 -3.37 26.30 4.68
C LEU A 242 -2.16 26.25 3.73
N LEU A 243 -2.40 26.34 2.43
CA LEU A 243 -1.37 26.27 1.40
C LEU A 243 -0.45 27.49 1.44
N LEU A 244 -0.98 28.70 1.65
CA LEU A 244 -0.16 29.91 1.78
C LEU A 244 0.77 29.85 2.99
N GLU A 245 0.30 29.30 4.11
CA GLU A 245 1.16 29.08 5.27
C GLU A 245 2.22 28.01 5.00
N ALA A 246 1.88 26.94 4.27
CA ALA A 246 2.82 25.90 3.90
C ALA A 246 3.94 26.44 2.98
N VAL A 247 3.60 27.23 1.95
CA VAL A 247 4.57 27.91 1.07
C VAL A 247 5.56 28.74 1.90
N LYS A 248 5.06 29.56 2.82
CA LYS A 248 5.93 30.39 3.69
C LYS A 248 6.86 29.54 4.57
N ARG A 249 6.39 28.39 5.06
CA ARG A 249 7.21 27.45 5.85
C ARG A 249 8.31 26.83 4.99
N GLU A 250 8.01 26.41 3.77
CA GLU A 250 8.99 25.88 2.82
C GLU A 250 10.06 26.92 2.47
N GLU A 251 9.65 28.16 2.16
CA GLU A 251 10.57 29.26 1.88
C GLU A 251 11.49 29.58 3.06
N ALA A 252 10.93 29.68 4.28
CA ALA A 252 11.70 29.91 5.49
C ALA A 252 12.72 28.78 5.74
N ALA A 253 12.32 27.52 5.54
CA ALA A 253 13.22 26.37 5.65
C ALA A 253 14.33 26.40 4.59
N ALA A 254 14.03 26.83 3.36
CA ALA A 254 15.02 26.96 2.28
C ALA A 254 16.05 28.07 2.57
N VAL A 255 15.64 29.20 3.14
CA VAL A 255 16.57 30.26 3.56
C VAL A 255 17.48 29.80 4.69
N ALA A 256 16.93 29.09 5.69
CA ALA A 256 17.70 28.56 6.81
C ALA A 256 18.81 27.58 6.35
N LYS A 257 18.50 26.68 5.40
CA LYS A 257 19.48 25.74 4.83
C LYS A 257 20.61 26.40 4.04
N ARG A 258 20.40 27.60 3.49
CA ARG A 258 21.43 28.36 2.75
C ARG A 258 22.35 29.18 3.66
N SER A 259 22.00 29.32 4.94
CA SER A 259 22.69 30.15 5.92
C SER A 259 23.61 29.34 6.85
N VAL A 260 23.73 28.03 6.63
CA VAL A 260 24.60 27.06 7.35
C VAL A 260 25.63 26.53 6.38
#